data_AF-A0A502FSP3-F1
#
_entry.id   AF-A0A502FSP3-F1
#
_cell.length_a   1.000
_cell.length_b   1.000
_cell.length_c   1.000
_cell.angle_alpha   90.00
_cell.angle_beta   90.00
_cell.angle_gamma   90.00
#
_symmetry.space_group_name_H-M   'P 1'
#
loop_
_entity.id
_entity.type
_entity.pdbx_description
1 polymer ?
#
loop_
_entity_poly.entity_id
_entity_poly.type
_entity_poly.pdbx_seq_one_letter_code
_entity_poly.pdbx_strand_id
1 'polypeptide(L)'
;MDAVRLADRGLAVASLCDHLAAIQAAHRLAGVALDLRHPCLAMVLEGTRPRGKATAAGPDVLRLMLATRPSPATPLGARDRALLLVGFGAALRRSELAGLSLGDVTPVLRRGLRVLVRRSKTDLRGAG
;
A
#
# COMPACT_ATOMS: atom_id res chain seq x y z
N MET A 1 -16.24 -23.10 -4.44
CA MET A 1 -15.07 -23.91 -4.03
C MET A 1 -13.76 -23.10 -4.05
N ASP A 2 -13.59 -22.06 -4.89
CA ASP A 2 -12.33 -21.30 -4.92
C ASP A 2 -12.04 -20.39 -3.71
N ALA A 3 -13.06 -19.75 -3.11
CA ALA A 3 -12.82 -18.83 -1.98
C ALA A 3 -12.26 -19.53 -0.73
N VAL A 4 -12.71 -20.75 -0.43
CA VAL A 4 -12.22 -21.58 0.68
C VAL A 4 -10.75 -21.95 0.44
N ARG A 5 -10.43 -22.44 -0.77
CA ARG A 5 -9.06 -22.79 -1.16
C ARG A 5 -8.10 -21.60 -1.11
N LEU A 6 -8.57 -20.40 -1.46
CA LEU A 6 -7.79 -19.17 -1.38
C LEU A 6 -7.57 -18.72 0.07
N ALA A 7 -8.57 -18.90 0.94
CA ALA A 7 -8.45 -18.64 2.38
C ALA A 7 -7.46 -19.60 3.06
N ASP A 8 -7.48 -20.88 2.70
CA ASP A 8 -6.54 -21.91 3.23
C ASP A 8 -5.08 -21.59 2.88
N ARG A 9 -4.84 -20.82 1.82
CA ARG A 9 -3.50 -20.30 1.45
C ARG A 9 -3.07 -19.07 2.28
N GLY A 10 -3.87 -18.66 3.27
CA GLY A 10 -3.57 -17.53 4.14
C GLY A 10 -3.70 -16.16 3.46
N LEU A 11 -4.51 -16.06 2.40
CA LEU A 11 -4.73 -14.78 1.73
C LEU A 11 -5.49 -13.80 2.63
N ALA A 12 -5.08 -12.52 2.57
CA ALA A 12 -5.78 -11.45 3.26
C ALA A 12 -7.21 -11.29 2.72
N VAL A 13 -8.14 -10.85 3.58
CA VAL A 13 -9.54 -10.58 3.20
C VAL A 13 -9.66 -9.68 1.98
N ALA A 14 -8.85 -8.63 1.89
CA ALA A 14 -8.85 -7.72 0.75
C ALA A 14 -8.56 -8.47 -0.56
N SER A 15 -7.58 -9.38 -0.56
CA SER A 15 -7.27 -10.22 -1.71
C SER A 15 -8.44 -11.13 -2.05
N LEU A 16 -9.09 -11.75 -1.07
CA LEU A 16 -10.27 -12.59 -1.30
C LEU A 16 -11.42 -11.80 -1.93
N CYS A 17 -11.68 -10.58 -1.45
CA CYS A 17 -12.67 -9.69 -2.04
C CYS A 17 -12.33 -9.30 -3.48
N ASP A 18 -11.06 -9.01 -3.79
CA ASP A 18 -10.62 -8.71 -5.16
C ASP A 18 -10.84 -9.90 -6.11
N HIS A 19 -10.51 -11.12 -5.66
CA HIS A 19 -10.76 -12.34 -6.45
C HIS A 19 -12.26 -12.58 -6.65
N LEU A 20 -13.08 -12.39 -5.60
CA LEU A 20 -14.54 -12.49 -5.71
C LEU A 20 -15.12 -11.46 -6.68
N ALA A 21 -14.59 -10.22 -6.68
CA ALA A 21 -14.99 -9.19 -7.62
C ALA A 21 -14.65 -9.57 -9.07
N ALA A 22 -13.47 -10.14 -9.31
CA ALA A 22 -13.08 -10.64 -10.62
C ALA A 22 -13.98 -11.80 -11.09
N ILE A 23 -14.29 -12.76 -10.23
CA ILE A 23 -15.22 -13.87 -10.52
C ILE A 23 -16.61 -13.31 -10.84
N GLN A 24 -17.12 -12.37 -10.04
CA GLN A 24 -18.42 -11.75 -10.29
C GLN A 24 -18.45 -10.99 -11.62
N ALA A 25 -17.36 -10.32 -12.01
CA ALA A 25 -17.25 -9.64 -13.29
C ALA A 25 -17.29 -10.64 -14.47
N ALA A 26 -16.56 -11.76 -14.36
CA ALA A 26 -16.57 -12.82 -15.37
C ALA A 26 -17.96 -13.45 -15.53
N HIS A 27 -18.65 -13.75 -14.42
CA HIS A 27 -20.03 -14.24 -14.42
C HIS A 27 -21.00 -13.27 -15.09
N ARG A 28 -20.88 -11.96 -14.80
CA ARG A 28 -21.68 -10.91 -15.45
C ARG A 28 -21.47 -10.87 -16.97
N LEU A 29 -20.22 -10.94 -17.42
CA LEU A 29 -19.91 -10.97 -18.87
C LEU A 29 -20.43 -12.24 -19.55
N ALA A 30 -20.47 -13.36 -18.84
CA ALA A 30 -21.03 -14.62 -19.33
C ALA A 30 -22.57 -14.69 -19.23
N GLY A 31 -23.23 -13.69 -18.65
CA GLY A 31 -24.67 -13.69 -18.42
C GLY A 31 -25.14 -14.71 -17.36
N VAL A 32 -24.23 -15.26 -16.57
CA VAL A 32 -24.51 -16.28 -15.55
C VAL A 32 -24.69 -15.60 -14.19
N ALA A 33 -25.80 -15.85 -13.52
CA ALA A 33 -26.03 -15.34 -12.17
C ALA A 33 -25.07 -15.99 -11.15
N LEU A 34 -24.55 -15.19 -10.22
CA LEU A 34 -23.74 -15.64 -9.09
C LEU A 34 -24.29 -15.05 -7.80
N ASP A 35 -24.67 -15.89 -6.84
CA ASP A 35 -25.14 -15.43 -5.53
C ASP A 35 -23.97 -15.26 -4.56
N LEU A 36 -23.62 -14.00 -4.29
CA LEU A 36 -22.57 -13.65 -3.33
C LEU A 36 -23.05 -13.66 -1.87
N ARG A 37 -24.35 -13.84 -1.62
CA ARG A 37 -24.93 -13.82 -0.26
C ARG A 37 -24.94 -15.20 0.41
N HIS A 38 -24.38 -16.21 -0.25
CA HIS A 38 -24.33 -17.55 0.29
C HIS A 38 -23.59 -17.56 1.65
N PRO A 39 -24.18 -18.09 2.75
CA PRO A 39 -23.61 -18.03 4.10
C PRO A 39 -22.17 -18.52 4.23
N CYS A 40 -21.80 -19.53 3.43
CA CYS A 40 -20.41 -20.02 3.40
C CYS A 40 -19.38 -18.94 3.02
N LEU A 41 -19.71 -17.98 2.16
CA LEU A 41 -18.80 -16.89 1.80
C LEU A 41 -18.58 -15.96 3.00
N ALA A 42 -19.64 -15.64 3.74
CA ALA A 42 -19.55 -14.82 4.95
C ALA A 42 -18.67 -15.49 6.01
N MET A 43 -18.85 -16.79 6.26
CA MET A 43 -18.03 -17.53 7.23
C MET A 43 -16.53 -17.52 6.87
N VAL A 44 -16.19 -17.72 5.59
CA VAL A 44 -14.80 -17.70 5.13
C VAL A 44 -14.18 -16.30 5.26
N LEU A 45 -14.91 -15.26 4.90
CA LEU A 45 -14.43 -13.88 5.02
C LEU A 45 -14.24 -13.45 6.48
N GLU A 46 -15.16 -13.80 7.37
CA GLU A 46 -14.99 -13.53 8.81
C GLU A 46 -13.80 -14.30 9.40
N GLY A 47 -13.63 -15.57 9.03
CA GLY A 47 -12.52 -16.41 9.51
C GLY A 47 -11.13 -15.92 9.07
N THR A 48 -11.06 -15.16 7.99
CA THR A 48 -9.81 -14.61 7.43
C THR A 48 -9.51 -13.19 7.88
N ARG A 49 -10.41 -12.54 8.64
CA ARG A 49 -10.18 -11.17 9.13
C ARG A 49 -8.98 -11.13 10.08
N PRO A 50 -8.00 -10.26 9.81
CA PRO A 50 -6.87 -10.10 10.72
C PRO A 50 -7.35 -9.57 12.06
N ARG A 51 -6.87 -10.16 13.15
CA ARG A 51 -7.25 -9.82 14.54
C ARG A 51 -6.57 -8.53 15.07
N GLY A 52 -6.06 -7.67 14.20
CA GLY A 52 -5.42 -6.43 14.57
C GLY A 52 -4.87 -5.66 13.38
N LYS A 53 -4.74 -4.34 13.52
CA LYS A 53 -4.02 -3.49 12.57
C LYS A 53 -2.56 -3.39 13.03
N ALA A 54 -1.61 -3.47 12.10
CA ALA A 54 -0.22 -3.19 12.41
C ALA A 54 -0.08 -1.75 12.93
N THR A 55 0.68 -1.59 14.01
CA THR A 55 0.98 -0.27 14.58
C THR A 55 1.74 0.57 13.55
N ALA A 56 1.35 1.83 13.39
CA ALA A 56 2.06 2.75 12.52
C ALA A 56 3.51 2.91 12.98
N ALA A 57 4.46 2.88 12.04
CA ALA A 57 5.85 3.15 12.36
C ALA A 57 5.99 4.61 12.83
N GLY A 58 6.46 4.79 14.05
CA GLY A 58 6.78 6.12 14.62
C GLY A 58 8.23 6.53 14.35
N PRO A 59 8.63 7.72 14.82
CA PRO A 59 9.99 8.23 14.68
C PRO A 59 11.08 7.30 15.25
N ASP A 60 10.77 6.51 16.27
CA ASP A 60 11.71 5.56 16.88
C ASP A 60 12.03 4.39 15.94
N VAL A 61 11.00 3.85 15.28
CA VAL A 61 11.18 2.80 14.27
C VAL A 61 11.97 3.33 13.08
N LEU A 62 11.71 4.58 12.66
CA LEU A 62 12.49 5.24 11.60
C LEU A 62 13.97 5.38 11.99
N ARG A 63 14.27 5.81 13.22
CA ARG A 63 15.65 5.91 13.73
C ARG A 63 16.37 4.57 13.67
N LEU A 64 15.70 3.49 14.08
CA LEU A 64 16.25 2.13 13.98
C LEU A 64 16.49 1.72 12.53
N MET A 65 15.55 1.97 11.63
CA MET A 65 15.72 1.68 10.20
C MET A 65 16.94 2.41 9.61
N LEU A 66 17.11 3.69 9.93
CA LEU A 66 18.25 4.50 9.49
C LEU A 66 19.59 4.00 10.06
N ALA A 67 19.61 3.54 11.31
CA ALA A 67 20.81 2.98 11.94
C ALA A 67 21.32 1.72 11.22
N THR A 68 20.42 0.95 10.58
CA THR A 68 20.80 -0.23 9.77
C THR A 68 21.23 0.10 8.35
N ARG A 69 21.14 1.36 7.90
CA ARG A 69 21.51 1.75 6.53
C ARG A 69 23.00 2.13 6.45
N PRO A 70 23.68 1.83 5.32
CA PRO A 70 25.05 2.28 5.07
C PRO A 70 25.23 3.79 5.26
N SER A 71 26.47 4.21 5.45
CA SER A 71 26.83 5.62 5.60
C SER A 71 26.30 6.46 4.43
N PRO A 72 25.78 7.69 4.69
CA PRO A 72 25.35 8.61 3.64
C PRO A 72 26.52 9.08 2.75
N ALA A 73 27.76 8.79 3.12
CA ALA A 73 28.93 9.02 2.26
C ALA A 73 28.96 8.10 1.02
N THR A 74 28.20 7.00 1.03
CA THR A 74 28.05 6.11 -0.12
C THR A 74 26.79 6.47 -0.91
N PRO A 75 26.79 6.35 -2.25
CA PRO A 75 25.59 6.62 -3.05
C PRO A 75 24.37 5.79 -2.63
N LEU A 76 24.57 4.50 -2.31
CA LEU A 76 23.50 3.62 -1.84
C LEU A 76 22.98 4.03 -0.46
N GLY A 77 23.87 4.35 0.47
CA GLY A 77 23.48 4.82 1.80
C GLY A 77 22.74 6.15 1.76
N ALA A 78 23.19 7.10 0.93
CA ALA A 78 22.50 8.37 0.72
C ALA A 78 21.08 8.15 0.16
N ARG A 79 20.96 7.31 -0.88
CA ARG A 79 19.67 7.00 -1.50
C ARG A 79 18.71 6.35 -0.51
N ASP A 80 19.12 5.28 0.15
CA ASP A 80 18.23 4.51 1.01
C ASP A 80 17.76 5.33 2.22
N ARG A 81 18.65 6.16 2.79
CA ARG A 81 18.29 7.11 3.85
C ARG A 81 17.35 8.20 3.35
N ALA A 82 17.59 8.75 2.16
CA ALA A 82 16.71 9.75 1.56
C ALA A 82 15.30 9.18 1.31
N LEU A 83 15.19 7.95 0.79
CA LEU A 83 13.91 7.28 0.57
C LEU A 83 13.12 7.11 1.87
N LEU A 84 13.79 6.68 2.95
CA LEU A 84 13.15 6.55 4.27
C LEU A 84 12.72 7.89 4.84
N LEU A 85 13.58 8.90 4.81
CA LEU A 85 13.30 10.21 5.39
C LEU A 85 12.22 10.98 4.63
N VAL A 86 12.30 11.02 3.30
CA VAL A 86 11.32 11.69 2.45
C VAL A 86 9.98 10.96 2.49
N GLY A 87 10.01 9.62 2.36
CA GLY A 87 8.80 8.80 2.41
C GLY A 87 8.07 8.92 3.75
N PHE A 88 8.80 8.90 4.87
CA PHE A 88 8.22 9.09 6.19
C PHE A 88 7.73 10.53 6.41
N GLY A 89 8.58 11.53 6.14
CA GLY A 89 8.30 12.93 6.45
C GLY A 89 7.14 13.52 5.65
N ALA A 90 6.94 13.07 4.40
CA ALA A 90 5.82 13.47 3.56
C ALA A 90 4.67 12.44 3.54
N ALA A 91 4.73 11.40 4.38
CA ALA A 91 3.75 10.31 4.44
C ALA A 91 3.43 9.66 3.08
N LEU A 92 4.44 9.54 2.22
CA LEU A 92 4.28 9.05 0.85
C LEU A 92 4.10 7.53 0.82
N ARG A 93 3.17 7.09 -0.02
CA ARG A 93 3.07 5.68 -0.40
C ARG A 93 4.27 5.30 -1.27
N ARG A 94 4.65 4.02 -1.24
CA ARG A 94 5.71 3.44 -2.09
C ARG A 94 5.63 3.88 -3.55
N SER A 95 4.42 3.85 -4.14
CA SER A 95 4.21 4.20 -5.55
C SER A 95 4.38 5.69 -5.83
N GLU A 96 4.09 6.55 -4.86
CA GLU A 96 4.28 8.00 -4.98
C GLU A 96 5.77 8.32 -4.92
N LEU A 97 6.49 7.74 -3.96
CA LEU A 97 7.93 7.88 -3.81
C LEU A 97 8.68 7.39 -5.06
N ALA A 98 8.28 6.24 -5.62
CA ALA A 98 8.87 5.69 -6.84
C ALA A 98 8.56 6.52 -8.10
N GLY A 99 7.54 7.36 -8.06
CA GLY A 99 7.15 8.25 -9.16
C GLY A 99 7.76 9.65 -9.10
N LEU A 100 8.52 9.98 -8.05
CA LEU A 100 9.15 11.29 -7.92
C LEU A 100 10.31 11.48 -8.90
N SER A 101 10.38 12.67 -9.48
CA SER A 101 11.53 13.17 -10.22
C SER A 101 12.22 14.29 -9.44
N LEU A 102 13.47 14.61 -9.77
CA LEU A 102 14.22 15.69 -9.09
C LEU A 102 13.48 17.05 -9.16
N GLY A 103 12.80 17.34 -10.28
CA GLY A 103 12.00 18.56 -10.44
C GLY A 103 10.75 18.62 -9.55
N ASP A 104 10.36 17.52 -8.91
CA ASP A 104 9.22 17.48 -7.99
C ASP A 104 9.58 17.89 -6.56
N VAL A 105 10.87 18.08 -6.27
CA VAL A 105 11.36 18.42 -4.93
C VAL A 105 11.94 19.82 -4.94
N THR A 106 11.32 20.73 -4.19
CA THR A 106 11.79 22.11 -4.03
C THR A 106 12.21 22.36 -2.58
N PRO A 107 13.45 22.77 -2.31
CA PRO A 107 13.83 23.22 -0.97
C PRO A 107 13.11 24.53 -0.63
N VAL A 108 12.53 24.59 0.56
CA VAL A 108 11.88 25.78 1.11
C VAL A 108 12.70 26.24 2.30
N LEU A 109 13.30 27.42 2.17
CA LEU A 109 14.20 27.98 3.18
C LEU A 109 13.52 27.98 4.56
N ARG A 110 14.21 27.43 5.56
CA ARG A 110 13.73 27.28 6.96
C ARG A 110 12.45 26.44 7.14
N ARG A 111 11.90 25.81 6.11
CA ARG A 111 10.70 24.96 6.19
C ARG A 111 10.91 23.52 5.74
N GLY A 112 12.05 23.21 5.10
CA GLY A 112 12.39 21.85 4.66
C GLY A 112 12.17 21.67 3.17
N LEU A 113 11.52 20.57 2.77
CA LEU A 113 11.28 20.24 1.37
C LEU A 113 9.79 20.32 1.05
N ARG A 114 9.46 20.86 -0.12
CA ARG A 114 8.14 20.72 -0.75
C ARG A 114 8.23 19.65 -1.83
N VAL A 115 7.34 18.66 -1.78
CA VAL A 115 7.30 17.53 -2.71
C VAL A 115 5.99 17.56 -3.49
N LEU A 116 6.07 17.56 -4.81
CA LEU A 116 4.92 17.46 -5.71
C LEU A 116 4.59 15.99 -5.99
N VAL A 117 3.42 15.53 -5.56
CA VAL A 117 2.92 14.18 -5.86
C VAL A 117 2.01 14.25 -7.10
N ARG A 118 2.51 13.78 -8.23
CA ARG A 118 1.79 13.87 -9.52
C ARG A 118 0.61 12.90 -9.64
N ARG A 119 0.69 11.75 -8.97
CA ARG A 119 -0.33 10.70 -8.97
C ARG A 119 -0.40 10.05 -7.60
N SER A 120 -1.59 9.98 -7.02
CA SER A 120 -1.85 9.19 -5.82
C SER A 120 -2.85 8.07 -6.14
N LYS A 121 -2.74 6.96 -5.40
CA LYS A 121 -3.67 5.83 -5.54
C LYS A 121 -5.12 6.22 -5.18
N THR A 122 -5.30 7.14 -4.24
CA THR A 122 -6.62 7.59 -3.79
C THR A 122 -7.16 8.78 -4.57
N ASP A 123 -6.29 9.45 -5.33
CA ASP A 123 -6.66 10.62 -6.12
C ASP A 123 -6.60 10.31 -7.62
N LEU A 124 -7.59 9.54 -8.07
CA LEU A 124 -7.78 9.22 -9.48
C LEU A 124 -8.27 10.42 -10.31
N ARG A 125 -8.61 11.55 -9.66
CA ARG A 125 -9.17 12.76 -10.31
C ARG A 125 -8.29 14.03 -10.19
N GLY A 126 -7.17 13.99 -9.46
CA GLY A 126 -6.20 15.08 -9.37
C GLY A 126 -6.58 16.21 -8.39
N ALA A 127 -7.42 15.96 -7.39
CA ALA A 127 -7.86 16.96 -6.43
C ALA A 127 -6.94 17.13 -5.19
N GLY A 128 -5.94 16.26 -5.03
CA GLY A 128 -5.11 16.19 -3.81
C GLY A 128 -5.69 15.27 -2.75
#